data_AF-A0A6I1N588-F1
#
_entry.id   AF-A0A6I1N588-F1
#
_cell.length_a   1.000
_cell.length_b   1.000
_cell.length_c   1.000
_cell.angle_alpha   90.00
_cell.angle_beta   90.00
_cell.angle_gamma   90.00
#
_symmetry.space_group_name_H-M   'P 1'
#
loop_
_entity.id
_entity.type
_entity.pdbx_description
1 polymer ?
#
loop_
_entity_poly.entity_id
_entity_poly.type
_entity_poly.pdbx_seq_one_letter_code
_entity_poly.pdbx_strand_id
1 'polypeptide(L)'
;MAGATTMASALAAVFVLTGSSDPGRKANFDEITVGRINIVEPDGTKRLVISNRAQFPGAFHEGKEIERPNRRTFAGMLFINEEGTENGGFLQKGSIDGTGKVNSGLSLTFDRFRQDQALQLLNTDSEKSQQTALIINDVPNFKVTSMDDHPRFREEAGKLDAAGRKAYWNKLTEQGRLSVNRIWLGNTAAQGSSLQLKDAQGRVRMMLLVGADGKAEIQMLDETGKVVRSITPDLQQ
;
A
#
# COMPACT_ATOMS: atom_id res chain seq x y z
N MET A 1 -1.87 65.58 -41.79
CA MET A 1 -0.55 65.14 -42.27
C MET A 1 0.05 64.27 -41.19
N ALA A 2 0.54 63.10 -41.60
CA ALA A 2 1.19 62.10 -40.77
C ALA A 2 2.53 62.61 -40.22
N GLY A 3 2.96 62.06 -39.08
CA GLY A 3 4.28 62.32 -38.50
C GLY A 3 4.58 61.41 -37.32
N ALA A 4 5.18 60.27 -37.60
CA ALA A 4 5.67 59.30 -36.63
C ALA A 4 6.91 59.80 -35.88
N THR A 5 7.08 59.39 -34.63
CA THR A 5 8.31 59.21 -33.82
C THR A 5 7.85 59.06 -32.36
N THR A 6 8.24 58.10 -31.54
CA THR A 6 9.45 57.27 -31.46
C THR A 6 9.08 56.02 -30.66
N MET A 7 9.39 54.83 -31.20
CA MET A 7 9.43 53.59 -30.43
C MET A 7 10.49 53.69 -29.34
N ALA A 8 10.07 53.68 -28.08
CA ALA A 8 10.94 53.42 -26.94
C ALA A 8 10.65 52.01 -26.41
N SER A 9 11.32 51.05 -27.04
CA SER A 9 11.89 49.84 -26.47
C SER A 9 11.60 49.60 -24.98
N ALA A 10 10.50 48.92 -24.68
CA ALA A 10 10.34 48.16 -23.43
C ALA A 10 10.25 46.68 -23.80
N LEU A 11 11.36 46.11 -24.29
CA LEU A 11 11.60 44.68 -24.10
C LEU A 11 11.75 44.49 -22.59
N ALA A 12 10.64 44.27 -21.90
CA ALA A 12 10.66 43.65 -20.60
C ALA A 12 11.26 42.25 -20.82
N ALA A 13 12.53 42.13 -20.46
CA ALA A 13 13.23 40.87 -20.39
C ALA A 13 12.42 39.93 -19.50
N VAL A 14 11.65 39.03 -20.12
CA VAL A 14 11.19 37.81 -19.47
C VAL A 14 12.47 37.02 -19.23
N PHE A 15 13.08 37.22 -18.07
CA PHE A 15 14.02 36.25 -17.52
C PHE A 15 13.21 34.98 -17.32
N VAL A 16 13.20 34.13 -18.35
CA VAL A 16 12.95 32.71 -18.16
C VAL A 16 14.04 32.29 -17.19
N LEU A 17 13.68 32.11 -15.92
CA LEU A 17 14.45 31.34 -14.96
C LEU A 17 14.52 29.92 -15.50
N THR A 18 15.37 29.69 -16.50
CA THR A 18 15.93 28.37 -16.75
C THR A 18 16.81 28.11 -15.53
N GLY A 19 16.21 27.57 -14.48
CA GLY A 19 16.95 26.98 -13.38
C GLY A 19 17.76 25.82 -13.94
N SER A 20 18.92 26.12 -14.52
CA SER A 20 19.93 25.11 -14.75
C SER A 20 20.29 24.61 -13.35
N SER A 21 19.84 23.40 -13.03
CA SER A 21 20.29 22.69 -11.85
C SER A 21 21.80 22.54 -11.98
N ASP A 22 22.55 23.41 -11.33
CA ASP A 22 23.97 23.19 -11.10
C ASP A 22 24.08 21.90 -10.27
N PRO A 23 24.60 20.78 -10.82
CA PRO A 23 24.57 19.47 -10.17
C PRO A 23 25.33 19.42 -8.84
N GLY A 24 26.06 20.49 -8.49
CA GLY A 24 26.78 20.63 -7.21
C GLY A 24 26.12 21.53 -6.17
N ARG A 25 25.06 22.27 -6.50
CA ARG A 25 24.48 23.26 -5.56
C ARG A 25 23.62 22.59 -4.50
N LYS A 26 24.18 22.43 -3.30
CA LYS A 26 23.43 22.04 -2.10
C LYS A 26 22.57 23.21 -1.62
N ALA A 27 21.29 22.96 -1.38
CA ALA A 27 20.41 23.88 -0.68
C ALA A 27 20.30 23.45 0.79
N ASN A 28 20.33 24.42 1.70
CA ASN A 28 20.07 24.20 3.12
C ASN A 28 18.77 24.92 3.48
N PHE A 29 17.90 24.25 4.22
CA PHE A 29 16.63 24.80 4.70
C PHE A 29 16.49 24.42 6.17
N ASP A 30 15.99 25.34 6.99
CA ASP A 30 15.56 25.01 8.35
C ASP A 30 14.21 24.28 8.33
N GLU A 31 13.29 24.72 7.46
CA GLU A 31 11.97 24.11 7.24
C GLU A 31 11.57 24.17 5.75
N ILE A 32 10.80 23.18 5.31
CA ILE A 32 10.19 23.15 3.97
C ILE A 32 8.67 22.96 4.11
N THR A 33 7.89 24.01 3.80
CA THR A 33 6.43 23.95 3.72
C THR A 33 5.98 23.89 2.26
N VAL A 34 5.62 22.70 1.78
CA VAL A 34 5.25 22.43 0.38
C VAL A 34 4.12 21.41 0.29
N GLY A 35 3.41 21.39 -0.84
CA GLY A 35 2.38 20.38 -1.07
C GLY A 35 2.92 19.02 -1.53
N ARG A 36 4.05 19.00 -2.24
CA ARG A 36 4.66 17.78 -2.80
C ARG A 36 6.16 17.93 -2.99
N ILE A 37 6.89 16.86 -2.73
CA ILE A 37 8.32 16.67 -3.02
C ILE A 37 8.44 15.49 -3.99
N ASN A 38 9.22 15.66 -5.06
CA ASN A 38 9.63 14.57 -5.94
C ASN A 38 11.14 14.41 -5.84
N ILE A 39 11.60 13.19 -5.55
CA ILE A 39 13.00 12.78 -5.70
C ILE A 39 13.13 12.10 -7.06
N VAL A 40 14.04 12.61 -7.90
CA VAL A 40 14.20 12.18 -9.29
C VAL A 40 15.66 11.84 -9.61
N GLU A 41 15.85 10.87 -10.47
CA GLU A 41 17.12 10.55 -11.12
C GLU A 41 17.49 11.63 -12.16
N PRO A 42 18.75 11.68 -12.64
CA PRO A 42 19.18 12.62 -13.68
C PRO A 42 18.39 12.53 -14.99
N ASP A 43 17.82 11.37 -15.32
CA ASP A 43 16.99 11.15 -16.50
C ASP A 43 15.51 11.56 -16.29
N GLY A 44 15.15 12.02 -15.09
CA GLY A 44 13.80 12.41 -14.71
C GLY A 44 12.94 11.29 -14.11
N THR A 45 13.46 10.06 -14.03
CA THR A 45 12.77 8.94 -13.37
C THR A 45 12.53 9.27 -11.90
N LYS A 46 11.29 9.14 -11.42
CA LYS A 46 10.98 9.38 -10.01
C LYS A 46 11.44 8.19 -9.16
N ARG A 47 11.95 8.45 -7.96
CA ARG A 47 12.36 7.44 -6.97
C ARG A 47 11.50 7.46 -5.71
N LEU A 48 11.08 8.67 -5.31
CA LEU A 48 10.23 8.89 -4.17
C LEU A 48 9.31 10.07 -4.46
N VAL A 49 8.03 9.92 -4.16
CA VAL A 49 7.07 11.02 -4.15
C VAL A 49 6.53 11.14 -2.74
N ILE A 50 6.61 12.32 -2.13
CA ILE A 50 5.94 12.66 -0.87
C ILE A 50 4.91 13.74 -1.19
N SER A 51 3.64 13.54 -0.85
CA SER A 51 2.60 14.50 -1.21
C SER A 51 1.45 14.58 -0.22
N ASN A 52 0.87 15.77 -0.13
CA ASN A 52 -0.43 15.99 0.48
C ASN A 52 -1.55 15.31 -0.32
N ARG A 53 -2.79 15.42 0.19
CA ARG A 53 -3.98 14.84 -0.44
C ARG A 53 -4.35 15.44 -1.80
N ALA A 54 -4.16 16.75 -1.97
CA ALA A 54 -4.56 17.47 -3.18
C ALA A 54 -3.65 17.17 -4.39
N GLN A 55 -2.40 16.77 -4.13
CA GLN A 55 -1.38 16.53 -5.15
C GLN A 55 -0.92 15.06 -5.20
N PHE A 56 -1.66 14.15 -4.55
CA PHE A 56 -1.34 12.74 -4.54
C PHE A 56 -1.41 12.14 -5.94
N PRO A 57 -0.34 11.48 -6.43
CA PRO A 57 -0.26 11.01 -7.80
C PRO A 57 -1.13 9.77 -8.06
N GLY A 58 -1.18 9.36 -9.32
CA GLY A 58 -1.65 8.05 -9.75
C GLY A 58 -0.73 6.90 -9.29
N ALA A 59 -0.78 5.80 -10.02
CA ALA A 59 0.19 4.71 -9.90
C ALA A 59 1.29 4.87 -10.96
N PHE A 60 2.50 4.39 -10.69
CA PHE A 60 3.59 4.43 -11.66
C PHE A 60 3.89 3.04 -12.23
N HIS A 61 4.04 2.94 -13.54
CA HIS A 61 4.44 1.71 -14.23
C HIS A 61 5.30 2.05 -15.44
N GLU A 62 6.52 1.51 -15.49
CA GLU A 62 7.48 1.69 -16.58
C GLU A 62 7.63 3.17 -17.00
N GLY A 63 7.78 4.05 -16.00
CA GLY A 63 7.95 5.51 -16.17
C GLY A 63 6.66 6.28 -16.44
N LYS A 64 5.52 5.60 -16.61
CA LYS A 64 4.22 6.23 -16.90
C LYS A 64 3.38 6.34 -15.64
N GLU A 65 2.75 7.50 -15.46
CA GLU A 65 1.72 7.69 -14.45
C GLU A 65 0.37 7.22 -14.99
N ILE A 66 -0.27 6.29 -14.27
CA ILE A 66 -1.60 5.76 -14.55
C ILE A 66 -2.56 6.38 -13.54
N GLU A 67 -3.63 7.03 -14.03
CA GLU A 67 -4.58 7.69 -13.16
C GLU A 67 -5.24 6.70 -12.17
N ARG A 68 -5.33 7.13 -10.91
CA ARG A 68 -6.00 6.39 -9.83
C ARG A 68 -6.97 7.32 -9.10
N PRO A 69 -8.19 7.56 -9.63
CA PRO A 69 -9.15 8.49 -9.00
C PRO A 69 -9.49 8.10 -7.56
N ASN A 70 -9.50 6.80 -7.27
CA ASN A 70 -9.72 6.26 -5.93
C ASN A 70 -8.60 6.58 -4.92
N ARG A 71 -7.43 7.04 -5.37
CA ARG A 71 -6.30 7.43 -4.50
C ARG A 71 -6.32 8.92 -4.11
N ARG A 72 -7.20 9.74 -4.67
CA ARG A 72 -7.31 11.20 -4.39
C ARG A 72 -7.77 11.55 -2.96
N THR A 73 -8.06 10.54 -2.14
CA THR A 73 -8.46 10.71 -0.74
C THR A 73 -7.30 10.50 0.24
N PHE A 74 -6.12 10.11 -0.24
CA PHE A 74 -4.94 9.83 0.58
C PHE A 74 -3.87 10.90 0.43
N ALA A 75 -3.05 11.04 1.47
CA ALA A 75 -1.74 11.66 1.42
C ALA A 75 -0.67 10.59 1.70
N GLY A 76 0.60 10.92 1.55
CA GLY A 76 1.69 10.05 1.97
C GLY A 76 2.85 9.99 0.99
N MET A 77 3.39 8.80 0.79
CA MET A 77 4.63 8.57 0.04
C MET A 77 4.50 7.38 -0.93
N LEU A 78 5.11 7.46 -2.11
CA LEU A 78 5.25 6.32 -3.04
C LEU A 78 6.72 6.03 -3.31
N PHE A 79 7.08 4.75 -3.23
CA PHE A 79 8.38 4.24 -3.65
C PHE A 79 8.31 3.83 -5.11
N ILE A 80 9.33 4.19 -5.89
CA ILE A 80 9.38 3.92 -7.32
C ILE A 80 10.76 3.32 -7.65
N ASN A 81 10.75 2.16 -8.31
CA ASN A 81 11.96 1.43 -8.66
C ASN A 81 12.68 2.01 -9.90
N GLU A 82 13.76 1.36 -10.33
CA GLU A 82 14.63 1.81 -11.43
C GLU A 82 13.91 1.79 -12.78
N GLU A 83 12.86 0.97 -12.89
CA GLU A 83 12.01 0.90 -14.08
C GLU A 83 10.97 2.03 -14.09
N GLY A 84 10.92 2.89 -13.06
CA GLY A 84 9.83 3.85 -12.92
C GLY A 84 8.50 3.19 -12.58
N THR A 85 8.52 2.03 -11.91
CA THR A 85 7.33 1.30 -11.44
C THR A 85 7.19 1.44 -9.93
N GLU A 86 5.97 1.74 -9.45
CA GLU A 86 5.65 1.77 -8.02
C GLU A 86 5.95 0.40 -7.38
N ASN A 87 6.66 0.40 -6.25
CA ASN A 87 7.05 -0.81 -5.53
C ASN A 87 6.76 -0.72 -4.02
N GLY A 88 5.72 0.03 -3.68
CA GLY A 88 5.22 0.23 -2.34
C GLY A 88 5.01 1.69 -2.03
N GLY A 89 4.65 1.96 -0.78
CA GLY A 89 4.44 3.32 -0.33
C GLY A 89 3.84 3.39 1.06
N PHE A 90 3.73 4.62 1.54
CA PHE A 90 3.02 4.97 2.75
C PHE A 90 1.75 5.72 2.38
N LEU A 91 0.58 5.15 2.67
CA LEU A 91 -0.70 5.83 2.52
C LEU A 91 -1.22 6.22 3.90
N GLN A 92 -1.73 7.43 4.00
CA GLN A 92 -2.40 7.90 5.21
C GLN A 92 -3.65 8.71 4.90
N LYS A 93 -4.61 8.62 5.81
CA LYS A 93 -5.78 9.49 5.89
C LYS A 93 -6.30 9.50 7.33
N GLY A 94 -7.02 10.57 7.66
CA GLY A 94 -7.71 10.71 8.93
C GLY A 94 -8.74 11.83 8.81
N SER A 95 -10.01 11.51 9.05
CA SER A 95 -11.08 12.49 9.06
C SER A 95 -12.27 11.99 9.88
N ILE A 96 -13.02 12.93 10.43
CA ILE A 96 -14.40 12.74 10.85
C ILE A 96 -15.27 13.43 9.80
N ASP A 97 -16.23 12.71 9.21
CA ASP A 97 -17.13 13.32 8.23
C ASP A 97 -18.28 14.12 8.91
N GLY A 98 -19.11 14.79 8.10
CA GLY A 98 -20.22 15.61 8.60
C GLY A 98 -21.29 14.84 9.39
N THR A 99 -21.27 13.50 9.34
CA THR A 99 -22.15 12.62 10.13
C THR A 99 -21.50 12.10 11.41
N GLY A 100 -20.25 12.49 11.69
CA GLY A 100 -19.47 12.01 12.84
C GLY A 100 -18.62 10.78 12.53
N LYS A 101 -18.71 10.22 11.32
CA LYS A 101 -18.06 8.95 11.01
C LYS A 101 -16.55 9.11 10.90
N VAL A 102 -15.84 8.36 11.74
CA VAL A 102 -14.38 8.25 11.69
C VAL A 102 -13.93 7.42 10.48
N ASN A 103 -12.96 7.96 9.74
CA ASN A 103 -12.26 7.29 8.66
C ASN A 103 -10.76 7.59 8.76
N SER A 104 -10.04 6.74 9.47
CA SER A 104 -8.61 6.90 9.72
C SER A 104 -7.86 5.62 9.35
N GLY A 105 -6.67 5.79 8.77
CA GLY A 105 -5.80 4.65 8.52
C GLY A 105 -4.48 5.02 7.88
N LEU A 106 -3.47 4.25 8.27
CA LEU A 106 -2.10 4.31 7.80
C LEU A 106 -1.71 2.93 7.26
N SER A 107 -1.02 2.90 6.12
CA SER A 107 -0.53 1.67 5.51
C SER A 107 0.84 1.92 4.89
N LEU A 108 1.89 1.30 5.44
CA LEU A 108 3.19 1.22 4.80
C LEU A 108 3.33 -0.14 4.12
N THR A 109 3.52 -0.15 2.81
CA THR A 109 3.62 -1.36 2.01
C THR A 109 4.97 -1.46 1.31
N PHE A 110 5.43 -2.69 1.18
CA PHE A 110 6.57 -3.06 0.35
C PHE A 110 6.10 -4.12 -0.62
N ASP A 111 6.13 -3.78 -1.90
CA ASP A 111 5.61 -4.65 -2.92
C ASP A 111 6.67 -5.64 -3.37
N ARG A 112 6.25 -6.84 -3.80
CA ARG A 112 7.15 -7.72 -4.54
C ARG A 112 7.42 -7.07 -5.91
N PHE A 113 8.62 -7.26 -6.45
CA PHE A 113 9.00 -6.71 -7.77
C PHE A 113 7.92 -6.99 -8.85
N ARG A 114 7.42 -5.92 -9.49
CA ARG A 114 6.34 -5.92 -10.50
C ARG A 114 5.03 -6.61 -10.03
N GLN A 115 4.76 -6.55 -8.74
CA GLN A 115 3.60 -7.16 -8.08
C GLN A 115 3.14 -6.25 -6.93
N ASP A 116 2.16 -6.71 -6.15
CA ASP A 116 1.65 -6.03 -4.96
C ASP A 116 2.32 -6.54 -3.66
N GLN A 117 1.74 -6.14 -2.53
CA GLN A 117 2.32 -6.14 -1.19
C GLN A 117 2.83 -7.50 -0.70
N ALA A 118 4.16 -7.62 -0.58
CA ALA A 118 4.82 -8.73 0.12
C ALA A 118 4.86 -8.49 1.64
N LEU A 119 4.96 -7.23 2.05
CA LEU A 119 4.98 -6.81 3.45
C LEU A 119 4.09 -5.58 3.63
N GLN A 120 3.36 -5.52 4.74
CA GLN A 120 2.56 -4.36 5.12
C GLN A 120 2.56 -4.13 6.63
N LEU A 121 2.73 -2.86 7.03
CA LEU A 121 2.34 -2.35 8.34
C LEU A 121 1.03 -1.59 8.19
N LEU A 122 0.01 -2.01 8.93
CA LEU A 122 -1.35 -1.51 8.81
C LEU A 122 -1.82 -0.97 10.15
N ASN A 123 -2.44 0.19 10.12
CA ASN A 123 -3.35 0.65 11.16
C ASN A 123 -4.61 1.21 10.50
N THR A 124 -5.79 0.76 10.91
CA THR A 124 -7.06 1.34 10.49
C THR A 124 -7.94 1.56 11.70
N ASP A 125 -8.70 2.65 11.68
CA ASP A 125 -9.54 3.02 12.80
C ASP A 125 -10.88 3.60 12.34
N SER A 126 -11.91 3.26 13.11
CA SER A 126 -13.31 3.60 12.89
C SER A 126 -14.05 3.54 14.23
N GLU A 127 -15.26 4.10 14.29
CA GLU A 127 -16.08 4.06 15.51
C GLU A 127 -16.33 2.64 16.07
N LYS A 128 -16.33 1.62 15.19
CA LYS A 128 -16.71 0.26 15.55
C LYS A 128 -15.52 -0.68 15.69
N SER A 129 -14.39 -0.34 15.08
CA SER A 129 -13.27 -1.27 14.98
C SER A 129 -11.96 -0.54 14.76
N GLN A 130 -10.93 -1.02 15.45
CA GLN A 130 -9.55 -0.62 15.30
C GLN A 130 -8.77 -1.87 14.92
N GLN A 131 -7.93 -1.79 13.88
CA GLN A 131 -7.04 -2.88 13.45
C GLN A 131 -5.61 -2.38 13.36
N THR A 132 -4.67 -3.10 13.97
CA THR A 132 -3.22 -2.90 13.79
C THR A 132 -2.59 -4.23 13.43
N ALA A 133 -1.79 -4.27 12.36
CA ALA A 133 -1.16 -5.50 11.91
C ALA A 133 0.18 -5.32 11.20
N LEU A 134 1.06 -6.31 11.37
CA LEU A 134 2.15 -6.66 10.48
C LEU A 134 1.68 -7.86 9.63
N ILE A 135 1.76 -7.72 8.32
CA ILE A 135 1.23 -8.69 7.35
C ILE A 135 2.36 -9.08 6.39
N ILE A 136 2.65 -10.37 6.27
CA ILE A 136 3.62 -10.91 5.31
C ILE A 136 2.90 -11.88 4.38
N ASN A 137 3.09 -11.68 3.08
CA ASN A 137 2.44 -12.46 2.03
C ASN A 137 3.47 -13.14 1.13
N ASP A 138 3.17 -14.37 0.75
CA ASP A 138 3.76 -14.99 -0.43
C ASP A 138 3.01 -14.46 -1.64
N VAL A 139 3.61 -13.50 -2.33
CA VAL A 139 3.09 -12.93 -3.57
C VAL A 139 3.66 -13.74 -4.74
N PRO A 140 2.93 -14.10 -5.80
CA PRO A 140 3.47 -14.85 -6.94
C PRO A 140 4.55 -14.08 -7.71
N ASN A 141 5.37 -14.76 -8.52
CA ASN A 141 6.29 -14.07 -9.43
C ASN A 141 5.47 -13.43 -10.56
N PHE A 142 5.85 -12.23 -11.00
CA PHE A 142 5.13 -11.51 -12.06
C PHE A 142 5.03 -12.29 -13.40
N LYS A 143 5.92 -13.27 -13.64
CA LYS A 143 5.87 -14.16 -14.81
C LYS A 143 4.83 -15.28 -14.67
N VAL A 144 4.41 -15.60 -13.45
CA VAL A 144 3.37 -16.60 -13.14
C VAL A 144 1.99 -15.94 -13.10
N THR A 145 1.93 -14.77 -12.48
CA THR A 145 0.74 -13.93 -12.42
C THR A 145 1.15 -12.50 -12.73
N SER A 146 0.71 -11.94 -13.85
CA SER A 146 0.98 -10.54 -14.16
C SER A 146 0.00 -9.61 -13.43
N MET A 147 0.30 -8.31 -13.37
CA MET A 147 -0.67 -7.35 -12.83
C MET A 147 -1.99 -7.30 -13.65
N ASP A 148 -1.94 -7.63 -14.94
CA ASP A 148 -3.10 -7.70 -15.84
C ASP A 148 -3.97 -8.94 -15.60
N ASP A 149 -3.42 -9.99 -14.97
CA ASP A 149 -4.20 -11.17 -14.60
C ASP A 149 -5.23 -10.86 -13.51
N HIS A 150 -4.92 -9.98 -12.56
CA HIS A 150 -5.80 -9.66 -11.44
C HIS A 150 -7.19 -9.15 -11.86
N PRO A 151 -7.33 -8.14 -12.75
CA PRO A 151 -8.65 -7.72 -13.22
C PRO A 151 -9.38 -8.84 -13.97
N ARG A 152 -8.66 -9.63 -14.78
CA ARG A 152 -9.25 -10.79 -15.49
C ARG A 152 -9.80 -11.85 -14.53
N PHE A 153 -9.05 -12.18 -13.47
CA PHE A 153 -9.52 -13.11 -12.44
C PHE A 153 -10.79 -12.62 -11.76
N ARG A 154 -10.86 -11.32 -11.42
CA ARG A 154 -12.05 -10.72 -10.80
C ARG A 154 -13.24 -10.76 -11.75
N GLU A 155 -13.02 -10.48 -13.04
CA GLU A 155 -14.07 -10.55 -14.05
C GLU A 155 -14.61 -11.98 -14.24
N GLU A 156 -13.73 -12.96 -14.38
CA GLU A 156 -14.10 -14.38 -14.50
C GLU A 156 -14.85 -14.86 -13.26
N ALA A 157 -14.36 -14.54 -12.06
CA ALA A 157 -15.06 -14.84 -10.82
C ALA A 157 -16.43 -14.13 -10.75
N GLY A 158 -16.55 -12.90 -11.22
CA GLY A 158 -17.80 -12.14 -11.23
C GLY A 158 -18.94 -12.80 -12.00
N LYS A 159 -18.63 -13.69 -12.95
CA LYS A 159 -19.60 -14.44 -13.77
C LYS A 159 -20.12 -15.71 -13.10
N LEU A 160 -19.52 -16.13 -11.99
CA LEU A 160 -19.82 -17.39 -11.31
C LEU A 160 -20.74 -17.16 -10.08
N ASP A 161 -21.49 -18.20 -9.72
CA ASP A 161 -22.24 -18.23 -8.47
C ASP A 161 -21.31 -18.35 -7.24
N ALA A 162 -21.87 -18.43 -6.03
CA ALA A 162 -21.04 -18.49 -4.81
C ALA A 162 -20.13 -19.73 -4.77
N ALA A 163 -20.64 -20.90 -5.16
CA ALA A 163 -19.89 -22.15 -5.14
C ALA A 163 -18.79 -22.17 -6.22
N GLY A 164 -19.13 -21.76 -7.45
CA GLY A 164 -18.22 -21.64 -8.57
C GLY A 164 -17.12 -20.61 -8.31
N ARG A 165 -17.44 -19.45 -7.73
CA ARG A 165 -16.42 -18.46 -7.30
C ARG A 165 -15.44 -19.05 -6.32
N LYS A 166 -15.92 -19.76 -5.29
CA LYS A 166 -15.06 -20.40 -4.30
C LYS A 166 -14.13 -21.43 -4.96
N ALA A 167 -14.66 -22.29 -5.82
CA ALA A 167 -13.86 -23.27 -6.55
C ALA A 167 -12.82 -22.61 -7.48
N TYR A 168 -13.19 -21.52 -8.16
CA TYR A 168 -12.29 -20.76 -9.03
C TYR A 168 -11.11 -20.16 -8.26
N TRP A 169 -11.38 -19.49 -7.13
CA TRP A 169 -10.33 -18.92 -6.30
C TRP A 169 -9.43 -19.99 -5.68
N ASN A 170 -10.00 -21.10 -5.19
CA ASN A 170 -9.21 -22.23 -4.69
C ASN A 170 -8.28 -22.79 -5.77
N LYS A 171 -8.77 -22.98 -6.99
CA LYS A 171 -7.96 -23.42 -8.13
C LYS A 171 -6.79 -22.47 -8.38
N LEU A 172 -7.01 -21.15 -8.39
CA LEU A 172 -5.93 -20.18 -8.61
C LEU A 172 -4.91 -20.18 -7.44
N THR A 173 -5.36 -20.35 -6.20
CA THR A 173 -4.48 -20.53 -5.04
C THR A 173 -3.62 -21.80 -5.17
N GLU A 174 -4.23 -22.93 -5.52
CA GLU A 174 -3.53 -24.22 -5.73
C GLU A 174 -2.50 -24.14 -6.87
N GLN A 175 -2.80 -23.35 -7.90
CA GLN A 175 -1.88 -23.06 -9.00
C GLN A 175 -0.77 -22.06 -8.63
N GLY A 176 -0.76 -21.54 -7.39
CA GLY A 176 0.21 -20.53 -6.96
C GLY A 176 0.06 -19.19 -7.69
N ARG A 177 -1.14 -18.88 -8.18
CA ARG A 177 -1.42 -17.66 -8.98
C ARG A 177 -1.92 -16.49 -8.15
N LEU A 178 -2.23 -16.70 -6.87
CA LEU A 178 -2.71 -15.65 -5.98
C LEU A 178 -1.71 -15.42 -4.85
N SER A 179 -1.71 -14.19 -4.33
CA SER A 179 -1.03 -13.89 -3.08
C SER A 179 -1.68 -14.65 -1.93
N VAL A 180 -0.85 -15.24 -1.09
CA VAL A 180 -1.26 -16.01 0.08
C VAL A 180 -0.68 -15.35 1.32
N ASN A 181 -1.51 -15.06 2.33
CA ASN A 181 -0.99 -14.55 3.59
C ASN A 181 -0.21 -15.64 4.32
N ARG A 182 1.05 -15.35 4.64
CA ARG A 182 1.98 -16.28 5.29
C ARG A 182 2.07 -16.02 6.79
N ILE A 183 2.13 -14.74 7.18
CA ILE A 183 2.15 -14.32 8.58
C ILE A 183 1.16 -13.18 8.79
N TRP A 184 0.40 -13.29 9.88
CA TRP A 184 -0.37 -12.20 10.45
C TRP A 184 0.09 -11.99 11.89
N LEU A 185 0.46 -10.77 12.25
CA LEU A 185 0.70 -10.37 13.63
C LEU A 185 -0.12 -9.10 13.89
N GLY A 186 -1.12 -9.18 14.75
CA GLY A 186 -1.99 -8.03 14.99
C GLY A 186 -3.08 -8.28 16.00
N ASN A 187 -3.87 -7.24 16.25
CA ASN A 187 -5.07 -7.37 17.07
C ASN A 187 -6.16 -8.17 16.34
N THR A 188 -7.10 -8.72 17.11
CA THR A 188 -8.24 -9.48 16.59
C THR A 188 -9.52 -8.66 16.67
N ALA A 189 -10.53 -9.03 15.88
CA ALA A 189 -11.86 -8.41 15.97
C ALA A 189 -12.52 -8.56 17.37
N ALA A 190 -12.08 -9.57 18.13
CA ALA A 190 -12.54 -9.85 19.49
C ALA A 190 -11.67 -9.16 20.56
N GLN A 191 -11.00 -8.06 20.23
CA GLN A 191 -10.14 -7.29 21.14
C GLN A 191 -8.98 -8.08 21.76
N GLY A 192 -8.57 -9.17 21.12
CA GLY A 192 -7.37 -9.92 21.49
C GLY A 192 -6.16 -9.54 20.64
N SER A 193 -5.09 -10.31 20.77
CA SER A 193 -3.91 -10.25 19.90
C SER A 193 -3.56 -11.65 19.38
N SER A 194 -3.01 -11.71 18.16
CA SER A 194 -2.63 -12.96 17.53
C SER A 194 -1.38 -12.85 16.67
N LEU A 195 -0.52 -13.87 16.75
CA LEU A 195 0.41 -14.25 15.69
C LEU A 195 -0.15 -15.50 15.02
N GLN A 196 -0.33 -15.49 13.71
CA GLN A 196 -0.77 -16.64 12.91
C GLN A 196 0.32 -17.01 11.91
N LEU A 197 0.71 -18.28 11.89
CA LEU A 197 1.61 -18.86 10.90
C LEU A 197 0.82 -19.77 9.97
N LYS A 198 0.95 -19.53 8.66
CA LYS A 198 0.15 -20.20 7.63
C LYS A 198 1.02 -21.03 6.69
N ASP A 199 0.46 -22.14 6.20
CA ASP A 199 1.10 -22.96 5.18
C ASP A 199 1.08 -22.29 3.80
N ALA A 200 1.63 -22.96 2.78
CA ALA A 200 1.75 -22.40 1.43
C ALA A 200 0.40 -22.16 0.74
N GLN A 201 -0.68 -22.74 1.28
CA GLN A 201 -2.06 -22.52 0.81
C GLN A 201 -2.80 -21.49 1.68
N GLY A 202 -2.13 -20.88 2.67
CA GLY A 202 -2.72 -19.86 3.54
C GLY A 202 -3.51 -20.44 4.70
N ARG A 203 -3.45 -21.76 4.92
CA ARG A 203 -4.15 -22.43 6.01
C ARG A 203 -3.33 -22.25 7.28
N VAL A 204 -3.97 -21.82 8.37
CA VAL A 204 -3.30 -21.62 9.65
C VAL A 204 -2.81 -22.96 10.19
N ARG A 205 -1.55 -23.01 10.64
CA ARG A 205 -0.92 -24.19 11.24
C ARG A 205 -0.49 -23.97 12.68
N MET A 206 -0.23 -22.72 13.04
CA MET A 206 0.11 -22.34 14.39
C MET A 206 -0.45 -20.96 14.72
N MET A 207 -0.93 -20.78 15.94
CA MET A 207 -1.31 -19.49 16.48
C MET A 207 -0.71 -19.27 17.86
N LEU A 208 -0.26 -18.06 18.14
CA LEU A 208 -0.04 -17.56 19.50
C LEU A 208 -1.10 -16.50 19.75
N LEU A 209 -1.87 -16.66 20.82
CA LEU A 209 -3.09 -15.90 21.08
C LEU A 209 -3.08 -15.34 22.49
N VAL A 210 -3.61 -14.12 22.62
CA VAL A 210 -4.07 -13.58 23.91
C VAL A 210 -5.48 -13.04 23.72
N GLY A 211 -6.44 -13.59 24.45
CA GLY A 211 -7.83 -13.12 24.44
C GLY A 211 -8.01 -11.76 25.10
N ALA A 212 -9.16 -11.12 24.87
CA ALA A 212 -9.51 -9.86 25.55
C ALA A 212 -9.61 -10.02 27.09
N ASP A 213 -9.84 -11.25 27.56
CA ASP A 213 -9.83 -11.63 28.98
C ASP A 213 -8.41 -11.91 29.52
N GLY A 214 -7.37 -11.72 28.71
CA GLY A 214 -5.97 -11.93 29.07
C GLY A 214 -5.50 -13.38 29.01
N LYS A 215 -6.36 -14.34 28.62
CA LYS A 215 -5.95 -15.75 28.52
C LYS A 215 -4.99 -15.95 27.36
N ALA A 216 -3.81 -16.48 27.66
CA ALA A 216 -2.80 -16.84 26.67
C ALA A 216 -2.97 -18.29 26.20
N GLU A 217 -2.77 -18.52 24.91
CA GLU A 217 -2.85 -19.85 24.30
C GLU A 217 -1.93 -19.98 23.09
N ILE A 218 -1.25 -21.12 22.94
CA ILE A 218 -0.56 -21.52 21.71
C ILE A 218 -1.32 -22.69 21.11
N GLN A 219 -1.80 -22.55 19.87
CA GLN A 219 -2.54 -23.60 19.17
C GLN A 219 -1.74 -24.14 17.99
N MET A 220 -1.74 -25.46 17.79
CA MET A 220 -1.29 -26.13 16.57
C MET A 220 -2.48 -26.80 15.88
N LEU A 221 -2.59 -26.58 14.57
CA LEU A 221 -3.75 -26.98 13.77
C LEU A 221 -3.34 -27.97 12.67
N ASP A 222 -4.19 -28.98 12.43
CA ASP A 222 -4.02 -29.93 11.33
C ASP A 222 -4.39 -29.33 9.96
N GLU A 223 -4.31 -30.16 8.92
CA GLU A 223 -4.56 -29.75 7.54
C GLU A 223 -5.97 -29.20 7.30
N THR A 224 -6.94 -29.62 8.10
CA THR A 224 -8.36 -29.20 8.05
C THR A 224 -8.63 -27.94 8.86
N GLY A 225 -7.65 -27.47 9.65
CA GLY A 225 -7.81 -26.33 10.55
C GLY A 225 -8.36 -26.72 11.92
N LYS A 226 -8.35 -28.01 12.28
CA LYS A 226 -8.72 -28.45 13.63
C LYS A 226 -7.52 -28.32 14.56
N VAL A 227 -7.73 -27.75 15.75
CA VAL A 227 -6.71 -27.71 16.80
C VAL A 227 -6.41 -29.14 17.26
N VAL A 228 -5.17 -29.58 17.09
CA VAL A 228 -4.69 -30.91 17.50
C VAL A 228 -3.86 -30.85 18.78
N ARG A 229 -3.29 -29.69 19.08
CA ARG A 229 -2.56 -29.42 20.31
C ARG A 229 -2.77 -27.98 20.73
N SER A 230 -2.92 -27.79 22.04
CA SER A 230 -2.90 -26.46 22.66
C SER A 230 -1.95 -26.47 23.86
N ILE A 231 -1.35 -25.32 24.14
CA ILE A 231 -0.53 -25.03 25.32
C ILE A 231 -1.11 -23.78 25.98
N THR A 232 -1.51 -23.90 27.23
CA THR A 232 -2.01 -22.81 28.07
C THR A 232 -1.12 -22.66 29.31
N PRO A 233 -1.07 -21.47 29.94
CA PRO A 233 -0.38 -21.32 31.22
C PRO A 233 -0.92 -22.28 32.27
N ASP A 234 -0.03 -22.96 32.98
CA ASP A 234 -0.39 -23.68 34.19
C ASP A 234 -0.62 -22.64 35.29
N LEU A 235 -1.87 -22.47 35.71
CA LEU A 235 -2.19 -21.64 36.88
C LEU A 235 -1.68 -22.40 38.12
N GLN A 236 -0.47 -22.09 38.59
CA GLN A 236 -0.10 -22.41 39.97
C GLN A 236 -1.00 -21.57 40.89
N GLN A 237 -1.85 -22.25 41.65
CA GLN A 237 -2.65 -21.66 42.73
C GLN A 237 -1.75 -21.24 43.89
#